data_AF-A0A6G9QJN1-F1
#
_entry.id   AF-A0A6G9QJN1-F1
#
_cell.length_a   1.000
_cell.length_b   1.000
_cell.length_c   1.000
_cell.angle_alpha   90.00
_cell.angle_beta   90.00
_cell.angle_gamma   90.00
#
_symmetry.space_group_name_H-M   'P 1'
#
loop_
_entity.id
_entity.type
_entity.pdbx_description
1 polymer ?
#
loop_
_entity_poly.entity_id
_entity_poly.type
_entity_poly.pdbx_seq_one_letter_code
_entity_poly.pdbx_strand_id
1 'polypeptide(L)' 'MKSNQRPTSYGFRHTFIDEMKKLDVSEHIVAQLVGHSNPNITYGRYGKDVQVKALLQYLEKIEYDI' A
#
# COMPACT_ATOMS: atom_id res chain seq x y z
N MET A 1 -3.68 21.08 -19.07
CA MET A 1 -3.34 19.70 -18.64
C MET A 1 -4.02 18.72 -19.57
N LYS A 2 -3.34 17.63 -19.99
CA LYS A 2 -3.97 16.57 -20.82
C LYS A 2 -5.15 15.94 -20.06
N SER A 3 -6.12 15.38 -20.79
CA SER A 3 -7.15 14.52 -20.16
C SER A 3 -6.46 13.44 -19.31
N ASN A 4 -7.03 13.11 -18.14
CA ASN A 4 -6.46 12.16 -17.17
C ASN A 4 -5.16 12.58 -16.45
N GLN A 5 -4.75 13.85 -16.55
CA GLN A 5 -3.59 14.41 -15.82
C GLN A 5 -3.99 15.44 -14.76
N ARG A 6 -5.30 15.70 -14.60
CA ARG A 6 -5.78 16.65 -13.60
C ARG A 6 -5.78 15.96 -12.23
N PRO A 7 -5.12 16.53 -11.20
CA PRO A 7 -5.30 16.08 -9.83
C PRO A 7 -6.79 16.15 -9.49
N THR A 8 -7.36 15.02 -9.11
CA THR A 8 -8.73 14.92 -8.62
C THR A 8 -8.71 14.51 -7.16
N SER A 9 -9.84 14.67 -6.46
CA SER A 9 -10.01 14.12 -5.11
C SER A 9 -9.73 12.62 -5.05
N TYR A 10 -10.03 11.90 -6.14
CA TYR A 10 -9.73 10.49 -6.29
C TYR A 10 -8.21 10.22 -6.38
N GLY A 11 -7.44 11.13 -6.97
CA GLY A 11 -5.97 11.08 -6.94
C GLY A 11 -5.39 11.16 -5.52
N PHE A 12 -5.99 11.97 -4.63
CA PHE A 12 -5.55 12.03 -3.23
C PHE A 12 -5.77 10.71 -2.48
N ARG A 13 -6.88 10.02 -2.74
CA ARG A 13 -7.14 8.67 -2.19
C ARG A 13 -6.04 7.69 -2.60
N HIS A 14 -5.60 7.74 -3.87
CA HIS A 14 -4.50 6.90 -4.35
C HIS A 14 -3.19 7.23 -3.66
N THR A 15 -2.82 8.51 -3.59
CA THR A 15 -1.60 8.93 -2.87
C THR A 15 -1.64 8.47 -1.41
N PHE A 16 -2.76 8.65 -0.72
CA PHE A 16 -2.91 8.19 0.67
C PHE A 16 -2.68 6.69 0.82
N ILE A 17 -3.33 5.88 -0.03
CA ILE A 17 -3.19 4.41 -0.02
C ILE A 17 -1.73 4.01 -0.29
N ASP A 18 -1.09 4.64 -1.27
CA ASP A 18 0.31 4.37 -1.63
C ASP A 18 1.28 4.69 -0.49
N GLU A 19 1.09 5.83 0.19
CA GLU A 19 1.93 6.20 1.33
C GLU A 19 1.73 5.24 2.51
N MET A 20 0.49 4.84 2.81
CA MET A 20 0.24 3.84 3.86
C MET A 20 0.88 2.48 3.53
N LYS A 21 0.87 2.07 2.27
CA LYS A 21 1.54 0.83 1.81
C LYS A 21 3.06 0.92 2.00
N LYS A 22 3.67 2.06 1.68
CA LYS A 22 5.12 2.27 1.88
C LYS A 22 5.52 2.27 3.36
N LEU A 23 4.62 2.72 4.22
CA LEU A 23 4.78 2.69 5.68
C LEU A 23 4.46 1.30 6.27
N ASP A 24 4.16 0.32 5.43
CA ASP A 24 3.86 -1.06 5.83
C ASP A 24 2.67 -1.16 6.81
N VAL A 25 1.69 -0.26 6.65
CA VAL A 25 0.42 -0.33 7.38
C VAL A 25 -0.40 -1.49 6.83
N SER A 26 -1.08 -2.22 7.71
CA SER A 26 -1.87 -3.37 7.27
C SER A 26 -3.02 -2.98 6.33
N GLU A 27 -3.17 -3.72 5.22
CA GLU A 27 -4.17 -3.46 4.18
C GLU A 27 -5.59 -3.40 4.74
N HIS A 28 -5.94 -4.26 5.69
CA HIS A 28 -7.28 -4.31 6.26
C HIS A 28 -7.62 -3.00 7.03
N ILE A 29 -6.64 -2.38 7.69
CA ILE A 29 -6.81 -1.09 8.38
C ILE A 29 -7.06 0.00 7.35
N VAL A 30 -6.21 0.07 6.32
CA VAL A 30 -6.34 1.08 5.26
C VAL A 30 -7.65 0.91 4.49
N ALA A 31 -8.09 -0.33 4.26
CA ALA A 31 -9.36 -0.63 3.61
C ALA A 31 -10.55 -0.03 4.38
N GLN A 32 -10.55 -0.13 5.71
CA GLN A 32 -11.56 0.50 6.56
C GLN A 32 -11.51 2.03 6.46
N LEU A 33 -10.31 2.61 6.53
CA LEU A 33 -10.12 4.07 6.48
C LEU A 33 -10.59 4.68 5.15
N VAL A 34 -10.39 3.98 4.03
CA VAL A 34 -10.79 4.46 2.71
C VAL A 34 -12.16 3.96 2.27
N GLY A 35 -12.89 3.19 3.10
CA GLY A 35 -14.22 2.67 2.78
C GLY A 35 -14.25 1.60 1.69
N HIS A 36 -13.24 0.74 1.62
CA HIS A 36 -13.25 -0.45 0.75
C HIS A 36 -13.94 -1.62 1.45
N SER A 37 -15.04 -2.10 0.86
CA SER A 37 -15.76 -3.28 1.34
C SER A 37 -15.05 -4.61 1.04
N ASN A 38 -14.06 -4.60 0.14
CA ASN A 38 -13.26 -5.77 -0.21
C ASN A 38 -11.77 -5.44 0.00
N PRO A 39 -11.01 -6.21 0.79
CA PRO A 39 -9.59 -5.92 1.01
C PRO A 39 -8.80 -5.92 -0.29
N ASN A 40 -9.09 -6.83 -1.24
CA ASN A 40 -8.31 -7.02 -2.48
C ASN A 40 -8.30 -5.82 -3.45
N ILE A 41 -9.11 -4.77 -3.21
CA ILE A 41 -9.10 -3.54 -4.01
C ILE A 41 -8.24 -2.43 -3.39
N THR A 42 -7.68 -2.65 -2.20
CA THR A 42 -6.95 -1.63 -1.42
C THR A 42 -5.48 -1.57 -1.78
N TYR A 43 -4.75 -2.68 -1.80
CA TYR A 43 -3.37 -2.77 -2.28
C TYR A 43 -3.24 -3.59 -3.56
N GLY A 44 -4.23 -4.44 -3.90
CA GLY A 44 -4.21 -5.28 -5.10
C GLY A 44 -4.19 -4.51 -6.43
N ARG A 45 -4.66 -3.26 -6.46
CA ARG A 45 -4.52 -2.37 -7.63
C ARG A 45 -3.20 -1.60 -7.68
N TYR A 46 -2.42 -1.63 -6.60
CA TYR A 46 -1.23 -0.81 -6.40
C TYR A 46 0.00 -1.71 -6.39
N GLY A 47 0.34 -2.23 -7.57
CA GLY A 47 1.49 -3.10 -7.79
C GLY A 47 2.80 -2.32 -7.91
N LYS A 48 3.27 -1.67 -6.85
CA LYS A 48 4.70 -1.38 -6.70
C LYS A 48 5.29 -2.31 -5.65
N ASP A 49 6.46 -2.84 -6.00
CA ASP A 49 7.22 -3.76 -5.16
C ASP A 49 7.42 -3.18 -3.77
N VAL A 50 7.27 -4.04 -2.76
CA VAL A 50 7.69 -3.70 -1.39
C VAL A 50 9.16 -3.34 -1.45
N GLN A 51 9.54 -2.21 -0.85
CA GLN A 51 10.94 -1.78 -0.86
C GLN A 51 11.80 -2.88 -0.24
N VAL A 52 12.91 -3.24 -0.88
CA VAL A 52 13.84 -4.29 -0.42
C VAL A 52 14.24 -4.09 1.05
N LYS A 53 14.38 -2.82 1.47
CA LYS A 53 14.68 -2.45 2.87
C LYS A 53 13.59 -2.92 3.85
N ALA A 54 12.32 -2.83 3.50
CA ALA A 54 11.22 -3.31 4.35
C ALA A 54 11.25 -4.85 4.43
N LEU A 55 11.52 -5.54 3.32
CA LEU A 55 11.65 -7.00 3.31
C LEU A 55 12.79 -7.50 4.22
N LEU A 56 13.92 -6.78 4.26
CA LEU A 56 15.04 -7.12 5.14
C LEU A 56 14.64 -7.14 6.62
N GLN A 57 13.80 -6.20 7.07
CA GLN A 57 13.33 -6.14 8.46
C GLN A 57 12.51 -7.36 8.88
N TYR A 58 11.85 -8.01 7.91
CA TYR A 58 11.13 -9.26 8.15
C TYR A 58 12.05 -10.47 8.07
N LEU A 59 13.00 -10.46 7.14
CA LEU A 59 14.00 -11.51 7.00
C LEU A 59 14.85 -11.65 8.26
N GLU A 60 15.25 -10.53 8.87
CA GLU A 60 16.04 -10.49 10.11
C GLU A 60 15.28 -11.07 11.33
N LYS A 61 13.95 -11.18 11.28
CA LYS A 61 13.14 -11.79 12.34
C LYS A 61 13.03 -13.31 12.23
N ILE A 62 13.49 -13.88 11.11
CA ILE A 62 13.42 -15.32 10.90
C ILE A 62 14.61 -15.95 11.63
N GLU A 63 14.33 -16.62 12.75
CA GLU A 63 15.30 -17.47 13.43
C GLU A 63 15.26 -18.87 12.81
N TYR A 64 16.42 -19.39 12.46
CA TYR A 64 16.58 -20.77 11.98
C TYR A 64 17.32 -21.58 13.05
N ASP A 65 16.74 -22.70 13.44
CA ASP A 65 17.43 -23.74 14.22
C ASP A 65 18.00 -24.74 13.20
N ILE A 66 19.24 -24.49 12.75
CA ILE A 66 20.00 -25.37 11.85
C ILE A 66 21.17 -25.98 12.61
#